data_AF-A0A852UIN8-F1
#
_entry.id   AF-A0A852UIN8-F1
#
_cell.length_a   1.000
_cell.length_b   1.000
_cell.length_c   1.000
_cell.angle_alpha   90.00
_cell.angle_beta   90.00
_cell.angle_gamma   90.00
#
_symmetry.space_group_name_H-M   'P 1'
#
loop_
_entity.id
_entity.type
_entity.pdbx_description
1 polymer ?
#
loop_
_entity_poly.entity_id
_entity_poly.type
_entity_poly.pdbx_seq_one_letter_code
_entity_poly.pdbx_strand_id
1 'polypeptide(L)'
;MFALNGDTMLYYFPFLLILVTFELSLSAYKSSGSEWTTRIALGNFIVNLLWTALLLSIVFNPNLFTPEFVPYMVELYDSTKEKITFTINLSKTAIVVAVIVTNSIDVYNGFNNIGVKEET
;
A
#
# COMPACT_ATOMS: atom_id res chain seq x y z
N MET A 1 4.11 -14.29 -20.56
CA MET A 1 4.66 -12.94 -20.36
C MET A 1 4.24 -12.44 -18.99
N PHE A 2 5.16 -11.88 -18.19
CA PHE A 2 4.80 -11.28 -16.90
C PHE A 2 4.40 -9.82 -17.11
N ALA A 3 3.33 -9.38 -16.45
CA ALA A 3 2.85 -8.00 -16.57
C ALA A 3 3.79 -7.00 -15.87
N LEU A 4 4.30 -7.37 -14.69
CA LEU A 4 5.15 -6.52 -13.86
C LEU A 4 6.63 -6.68 -14.23
N ASN A 5 7.36 -5.57 -14.18
CA ASN A 5 8.79 -5.55 -14.39
C ASN A 5 9.53 -6.12 -13.16
N GLY A 6 10.25 -7.22 -13.36
CA GLY A 6 10.94 -7.96 -12.29
C GLY A 6 12.00 -7.13 -11.57
N ASP A 7 12.83 -6.37 -12.31
CA ASP A 7 13.89 -5.55 -11.73
C ASP A 7 13.31 -4.42 -10.87
N THR A 8 12.22 -3.81 -11.35
CA THR A 8 11.49 -2.77 -10.61
C THR A 8 10.89 -3.34 -9.33
N MET A 9 10.24 -4.51 -9.38
CA MET A 9 9.70 -5.17 -8.18
C MET A 9 10.81 -5.56 -7.19
N LEU A 10 11.92 -6.10 -7.68
CA LEU A 10 13.04 -6.53 -6.85
C LEU A 10 13.70 -5.33 -6.13
N TYR A 11 13.73 -4.16 -6.77
CA TYR A 11 14.19 -2.92 -6.13
C TYR A 11 13.33 -2.53 -4.91
N TYR A 12 12.00 -2.67 -4.99
CA TYR A 12 11.10 -2.34 -3.88
C TYR A 12 10.99 -3.44 -2.80
N PHE A 13 11.37 -4.67 -3.13
CA PHE A 13 11.20 -5.83 -2.26
C PHE A 13 11.86 -5.69 -0.88
N PRO A 14 13.11 -5.20 -0.73
CA PRO A 14 13.71 -4.99 0.59
C PRO A 14 12.91 -4.01 1.47
N PHE A 15 12.38 -2.94 0.89
CA PHE A 15 11.57 -1.95 1.61
C PHE A 15 10.25 -2.56 2.10
N LEU A 16 9.61 -3.37 1.25
CA LEU A 16 8.42 -4.15 1.64
C LEU A 16 8.72 -5.07 2.83
N LEU A 17 9.82 -5.83 2.79
CA LEU A 17 10.18 -6.73 3.89
C LEU A 17 10.39 -5.99 5.22
N ILE A 18 11.04 -4.83 5.18
CA ILE A 18 11.26 -4.00 6.37
C ILE A 18 9.91 -3.54 6.93
N LEU A 19 9.04 -2.97 6.10
CA LEU A 19 7.74 -2.46 6.56
C LEU A 19 6.83 -3.56 7.10
N VAL A 20 6.75 -4.72 6.43
CA VAL A 20 5.99 -5.88 6.93
C VAL A 20 6.53 -6.33 8.29
N THR A 21 7.85 -6.40 8.44
CA THR A 21 8.47 -6.80 9.72
C THR A 21 8.10 -5.81 10.84
N PHE A 22 8.15 -4.51 10.56
CA PHE A 22 7.76 -3.47 11.51
C PHE A 22 6.27 -3.55 11.88
N GLU A 23 5.40 -3.70 10.90
CA GLU A 23 3.95 -3.80 11.10
C GLU A 23 3.56 -5.05 11.91
N LEU A 24 4.15 -6.20 11.59
CA LEU A 24 3.96 -7.44 12.35
C LEU A 24 4.46 -7.29 13.79
N SER A 25 5.61 -6.66 13.99
CA SER A 25 6.18 -6.43 15.32
C SER A 25 5.28 -5.53 16.16
N LEU A 26 4.78 -4.43 15.58
CA LEU A 26 3.86 -3.51 16.25
C LEU A 26 2.52 -4.19 16.57
N SER A 27 2.01 -5.00 15.63
CA SER A 27 0.77 -5.76 15.79
C SER A 27 0.89 -6.83 16.88
N ALA A 28 2.00 -7.55 16.93
CA ALA A 28 2.30 -8.53 17.97
C ALA A 28 2.45 -7.85 19.36
N TYR A 29 3.11 -6.70 19.41
CA TYR A 29 3.24 -5.91 20.63
C TYR A 29 1.88 -5.46 21.17
N LYS A 30 1.01 -4.98 20.27
CA LYS A 30 -0.38 -4.60 20.58
C LYS A 30 -1.22 -5.79 21.07
N SER A 31 -1.06 -6.96 20.46
CA SER A 31 -1.82 -8.17 20.83
C SER A 31 -1.45 -8.73 22.21
N SER A 32 -0.27 -8.41 22.74
CA SER A 32 0.26 -8.98 23.98
C SER A 32 -0.33 -8.33 25.26
N GLY A 33 -1.50 -7.72 25.16
CA GLY A 33 -2.17 -7.03 26.27
C GLY A 33 -1.71 -5.59 26.51
N SER A 34 -0.86 -5.02 25.64
CA SER A 34 -0.49 -3.62 25.74
C SER A 34 -1.72 -2.74 25.50
N GLU A 35 -2.02 -1.85 26.44
CA GLU A 35 -2.99 -0.78 26.22
C GLU A 35 -2.54 0.09 25.04
N TRP A 36 -3.52 0.61 24.29
CA TRP A 36 -3.24 1.57 23.24
C TRP A 36 -2.76 2.85 23.90
N THR A 37 -1.44 3.05 23.89
CA THR A 37 -0.84 4.31 24.30
C THR A 37 -0.65 5.21 23.10
N THR A 38 -0.56 6.52 23.33
CA THR A 38 -0.22 7.50 22.29
C THR A 38 1.04 7.12 21.51
N ARG A 39 2.02 6.48 22.16
CA ARG A 39 3.26 6.01 21.52
C ARG A 39 3.01 4.91 20.49
N ILE A 40 2.11 3.96 20.79
CA ILE A 40 1.76 2.87 19.86
C ILE A 40 0.93 3.41 18.70
N ALA A 41 -0.02 4.32 18.95
CA ALA A 41 -0.81 4.96 17.90
C ALA A 41 0.06 5.79 16.94
N LEU A 42 1.04 6.54 17.48
CA LEU A 42 2.02 7.26 16.65
C LEU A 42 2.89 6.30 15.83
N GLY A 43 3.34 5.18 16.42
CA GLY A 43 4.06 4.14 15.68
C GLY A 43 3.22 3.58 14.53
N ASN A 44 1.94 3.29 14.78
CA ASN A 44 1.00 2.80 13.78
C ASN A 44 0.80 3.82 12.65
N PHE A 45 0.69 5.10 13.01
CA PHE A 45 0.59 6.19 12.04
C PHE A 45 1.82 6.29 11.14
N ILE A 46 3.03 6.22 11.71
CA ILE A 46 4.27 6.27 10.94
C ILE A 46 4.35 5.09 9.97
N VAL A 47 4.01 3.87 10.42
CA VAL A 47 4.03 2.67 9.57
C VAL A 47 3.02 2.81 8.42
N ASN A 48 1.79 3.25 8.70
CA ASN A 48 0.78 3.51 7.66
C ASN A 48 1.21 4.59 6.66
N LEU A 49 1.88 5.64 7.12
CA LEU A 49 2.42 6.69 6.25
C LEU A 49 3.51 6.13 5.32
N LEU A 50 4.44 5.34 5.86
CA LEU A 50 5.51 4.71 5.08
C LEU A 50 4.95 3.70 4.07
N TRP A 51 3.93 2.92 4.43
CA TRP A 51 3.22 2.03 3.52
C TRP A 51 2.59 2.79 2.35
N THR A 52 1.89 3.88 2.67
CA THR A 52 1.28 4.75 1.65
C THR A 52 2.35 5.29 0.71
N ALA A 53 3.45 5.83 1.25
CA ALA A 53 4.53 6.40 0.45
C ALA A 53 5.23 5.35 -0.44
N LEU A 54 5.47 4.14 0.09
CA LEU A 54 6.06 3.05 -0.67
C LEU A 54 5.14 2.62 -1.82
N LEU A 55 3.85 2.45 -1.54
CA LEU A 55 2.89 2.05 -2.57
C LEU A 55 2.73 3.10 -3.66
N LEU A 56 2.67 4.39 -3.30
CA LEU A 56 2.66 5.48 -4.27
C LEU A 56 3.91 5.44 -5.17
N SER A 57 5.08 5.22 -4.57
CA SER A 57 6.34 5.10 -5.31
C SER A 57 6.31 3.94 -6.32
N ILE A 58 5.71 2.80 -5.95
CA ILE A 58 5.55 1.64 -6.84
C ILE A 58 4.56 1.95 -7.97
N VAL A 59 3.36 2.44 -7.63
CA VAL A 59 2.26 2.65 -8.58
C VAL A 59 2.62 3.70 -9.64
N PHE A 60 3.30 4.78 -9.23
CA PHE A 60 3.73 5.86 -10.12
C PHE A 60 5.08 5.59 -10.79
N ASN A 61 5.72 4.45 -10.55
CA ASN A 61 6.93 4.09 -11.27
C ASN A 61 6.61 3.86 -12.75
N PRO A 62 7.28 4.57 -13.69
CA PRO A 62 7.03 4.40 -15.12
C PRO A 62 7.40 3.00 -15.63
N ASN A 63 8.34 2.33 -14.96
CA ASN A 63 8.82 0.99 -15.28
C ASN A 63 8.06 -0.10 -14.52
N LEU A 64 6.93 0.21 -13.88
CA LEU A 64 6.13 -0.77 -13.13
C LEU A 64 5.74 -1.98 -14.00
N PHE A 65 5.30 -1.71 -15.23
CA PHE A 65 4.93 -2.73 -16.20
C PHE A 65 6.06 -2.96 -17.20
N THR A 66 6.16 -4.18 -17.73
CA THR A 66 7.07 -4.48 -18.83
C THR A 66 6.65 -3.73 -20.11
N PRO A 67 7.59 -3.32 -20.98
CA PRO A 67 7.28 -2.55 -22.19
C PRO A 67 6.24 -3.19 -23.11
N GLU A 68 6.15 -4.51 -23.13
CA GLU A 68 5.27 -5.28 -24.01
C GLU A 68 3.85 -5.43 -23.42
N PHE A 69 3.60 -4.97 -22.18
CA PHE A 69 2.37 -5.30 -21.45
C PHE A 69 1.15 -4.61 -22.07
N VAL A 70 1.27 -3.33 -22.39
CA VAL A 70 0.19 -2.57 -23.05
C VAL A 70 -0.09 -3.10 -24.45
N PRO A 71 0.90 -3.35 -25.33
CA PRO A 71 0.70 -4.03 -26.60
C PRO A 71 -0.04 -5.37 -26.48
N TYR A 72 0.37 -6.22 -25.54
CA TYR A 72 -0.26 -7.52 -25.29
C TYR A 72 -1.75 -7.37 -24.92
N MET A 73 -2.07 -6.45 -24.00
CA MET A 73 -3.45 -6.19 -23.59
C MET A 73 -4.30 -5.62 -24.73
N VAL A 74 -3.71 -4.79 -25.60
CA VAL A 74 -4.38 -4.27 -26.79
C VAL A 74 -4.80 -5.38 -27.74
N GLU A 75 -3.91 -6.32 -28.01
CA GLU A 75 -4.18 -7.48 -28.86
C GLU A 75 -5.21 -8.42 -28.22
N LEU A 76 -5.05 -8.71 -26.93
CA LEU A 76 -5.92 -9.64 -26.20
C LEU A 76 -7.37 -9.18 -26.15
N TYR A 77 -7.60 -7.88 -26.00
CA TYR A 77 -8.95 -7.30 -25.85
C TYR A 77 -9.48 -6.67 -27.13
N ASP A 78 -8.79 -6.82 -28.27
CA ASP A 78 -9.10 -6.15 -29.54
C ASP A 78 -9.46 -4.66 -29.33
N SER A 79 -8.58 -3.96 -28.61
CA SER A 79 -8.85 -2.62 -28.09
C SER A 79 -7.82 -1.61 -28.56
N THR A 80 -7.95 -0.35 -28.16
CA THR A 80 -6.96 0.69 -28.48
C THR A 80 -5.99 0.88 -27.32
N LYS A 81 -4.76 1.31 -27.64
CA LYS A 81 -3.75 1.68 -26.62
C LYS A 81 -4.29 2.71 -25.63
N GLU A 82 -5.09 3.66 -26.11
CA GLU A 82 -5.70 4.70 -25.29
C GLU A 82 -6.68 4.11 -24.27
N LYS A 83 -7.60 3.23 -24.69
CA LYS A 83 -8.55 2.58 -23.79
C LYS A 83 -7.85 1.74 -22.74
N ILE A 84 -6.86 0.91 -23.14
CA ILE A 84 -6.10 0.07 -22.22
C ILE A 84 -5.31 0.93 -21.22
N THR A 85 -4.63 1.98 -21.68
CA THR A 85 -3.86 2.88 -20.80
C THR A 85 -4.78 3.62 -19.84
N PHE A 86 -5.95 4.07 -20.29
CA PHE A 86 -6.96 4.68 -19.44
C PHE A 86 -7.44 3.71 -18.36
N THR A 87 -7.75 2.46 -18.72
CA THR A 87 -8.15 1.43 -17.74
C THR A 87 -7.05 1.16 -16.73
N ILE A 88 -5.79 1.04 -17.15
CA ILE A 88 -4.65 0.87 -16.24
C ILE A 88 -4.55 2.05 -15.27
N ASN A 89 -4.65 3.29 -15.76
CA ASN A 89 -4.58 4.48 -14.92
C ASN A 89 -5.77 4.58 -13.94
N LEU A 90 -6.96 4.15 -14.36
CA LEU A 90 -8.12 4.06 -13.49
C LEU A 90 -7.90 3.03 -12.37
N SER A 91 -7.37 1.86 -12.71
CA SER A 91 -7.01 0.83 -11.71
C SER A 91 -5.95 1.33 -10.74
N LYS A 92 -4.89 2.01 -11.22
CA LYS A 92 -3.86 2.63 -10.36
C LYS A 92 -4.49 3.62 -9.39
N THR A 93 -5.36 4.50 -9.88
CA THR A 93 -6.06 5.49 -9.06
C THR A 93 -6.95 4.82 -8.02
N ALA A 94 -7.70 3.79 -8.39
CA ALA A 94 -8.57 3.06 -7.48
C ALA A 94 -7.77 2.41 -6.33
N ILE A 95 -6.61 1.81 -6.64
CA ILE A 95 -5.71 1.23 -5.63
C ILE A 95 -5.19 2.32 -4.68
N VAL A 96 -4.73 3.44 -5.21
CA VAL A 96 -4.23 4.56 -4.39
C VAL A 96 -5.31 5.08 -3.44
N VAL A 97 -6.53 5.28 -3.94
CA VAL A 97 -7.66 5.73 -3.11
C VAL A 97 -7.97 4.71 -2.03
N ALA A 98 -8.05 3.41 -2.37
CA ALA A 98 -8.33 2.35 -1.40
C ALA A 98 -7.28 2.32 -0.27
N VAL A 99 -6.00 2.46 -0.61
CA VAL A 99 -4.89 2.48 0.37
C VAL A 99 -4.97 3.70 1.29
N ILE A 100 -5.22 4.88 0.73
CA ILE A 100 -5.36 6.10 1.53
C ILE A 100 -6.54 5.97 2.50
N VAL A 101 -7.68 5.47 2.03
CA VAL A 101 -8.89 5.31 2.85
C VAL A 101 -8.66 4.29 3.96
N THR A 102 -8.13 3.11 3.63
CA THR A 102 -7.88 2.03 4.59
C THR A 102 -6.86 2.45 5.65
N ASN A 103 -5.74 3.05 5.25
CA ASN A 103 -4.73 3.54 6.20
C ASN A 103 -5.28 4.68 7.07
N SER A 104 -6.11 5.57 6.52
CA SER A 104 -6.75 6.63 7.31
C SER A 104 -7.70 6.06 8.37
N ILE A 105 -8.47 5.04 8.03
CA ILE A 105 -9.35 4.33 8.97
C ILE A 105 -8.53 3.64 10.06
N ASP A 106 -7.45 2.95 9.70
CA ASP A 106 -6.60 2.26 10.67
C ASP A 106 -5.92 3.23 11.65
N VAL A 107 -5.43 4.36 11.14
CA VAL A 107 -4.88 5.45 11.96
C VAL A 107 -5.94 6.01 12.91
N TYR A 108 -7.13 6.34 12.40
CA TYR A 108 -8.24 6.86 13.21
C TYR A 108 -8.61 5.88 14.33
N ASN A 109 -8.77 4.60 14.00
CA ASN A 109 -9.05 3.55 14.97
C ASN A 109 -7.94 3.44 16.02
N GLY A 110 -6.68 3.59 15.62
CA GLY A 110 -5.55 3.56 16.54
C GLY A 110 -5.60 4.65 17.61
N PHE A 111 -5.97 5.88 17.24
CA PHE A 111 -6.14 6.98 18.19
C PHE A 111 -7.44 6.88 19.00
N ASN A 112 -8.56 6.49 18.38
CA ASN A 112 -9.85 6.35 19.06
C ASN A 112 -9.79 5.30 20.19
N ASN A 113 -9.03 4.23 19.99
CA ASN A 113 -8.84 3.18 21.01
C ASN A 113 -8.06 3.64 22.25
N ILE A 114 -7.39 4.81 22.22
CA ILE A 114 -6.77 5.41 23.40
C ILE A 114 -7.86 5.95 24.33
N GLY A 115 -8.78 6.77 23.80
CA GLY A 115 -9.81 7.46 24.59
C GLY A 115 -10.81 6.52 25.27
N VAL A 116 -11.11 5.37 24.66
CA VAL A 116 -12.03 4.37 25.24
C VAL A 116 -11.45 3.70 26.49
N LYS A 117 -10.12 3.66 26.66
CA LYS A 117 -9.47 2.99 27.79
C LYS A 117 -9.16 3.92 28.97
N GLU A 118 -9.20 5.25 28.79
CA GLU A 118 -9.04 6.20 29.91
C GLU A 118 -10.31 6.32 30.78
N GLU A 119 -11.47 5.86 30.28
CA GLU A 119 -12.77 5.94 30.97
C GLU A 119 -13.19 4.65 31.72
N THR A 120 -12.39 3.58 31.67
CA THR A 120 -12.64 2.28 32.33
C THR A 120 -11.61 1.97 33.39
#